data_AF-A0A7J3CBD7-F1
#
_entry.id   AF-A0A7J3CBD7-F1
#
_cell.length_a   1.000
_cell.length_b   1.000
_cell.length_c   1.000
_cell.angle_alpha   90.00
_cell.angle_beta   90.00
_cell.angle_gamma   90.00
#
_symmetry.space_group_name_H-M   'P 1'
#
loop_
_entity.id
_entity.type
_entity.pdbx_description
1 polymer ?
#
loop_
_entity_poly.entity_id
_entity_poly.type
_entity_poly.pdbx_seq_one_letter_code
_entity_poly.pdbx_strand_id
1 'polypeptide(L)'
;MDYRGSKKLDVLLFFVMTSAWALNYPFLKFALIYEPPLVALLFRILFGAIFSIPFSYSTLRLLRNIGIIKLFIMSLFNISIFMSLWFIGERTETSSISSILVYTYPIVSVFLSWLMLREKLNLWKIIGIFIGFSG
;
A
#
# COMPACT_ATOMS: atom_id res chain seq x y z
N MET A 1 -13.41 17.99 -9.93
CA MET A 1 -12.00 18.40 -10.13
C MET A 1 -11.44 17.48 -11.21
N ASP A 2 -11.46 17.94 -12.46
CA ASP A 2 -10.92 17.21 -13.61
C ASP A 2 -9.38 17.28 -13.58
N TYR A 3 -8.74 16.31 -12.95
CA TYR A 3 -7.29 16.10 -13.07
C TYR A 3 -7.02 15.41 -14.41
N ARG A 4 -7.06 16.16 -15.52
CA ARG A 4 -6.51 15.70 -16.80
C ARG A 4 -5.01 15.99 -16.81
N GLY A 5 -4.25 15.20 -16.03
CA GLY A 5 -2.80 15.13 -16.16
C GLY A 5 -2.42 14.74 -17.59
N SER A 6 -1.30 15.27 -18.09
CA SER A 6 -0.72 14.76 -19.34
C SER A 6 -0.43 13.28 -19.16
N LYS A 7 -0.86 12.40 -20.08
CA LYS A 7 -0.59 10.95 -20.01
C LYS A 7 0.89 10.64 -19.75
N LYS A 8 1.80 11.48 -20.26
CA LYS A 8 3.25 11.34 -20.04
C LYS A 8 3.64 11.59 -18.58
N LEU A 9 3.01 12.56 -17.92
CA LEU A 9 3.23 12.86 -16.51
C LEU A 9 2.71 11.72 -15.63
N ASP A 10 1.53 11.18 -15.93
CA ASP A 10 0.95 10.08 -15.15
C ASP A 10 1.84 8.82 -15.23
N VAL A 11 2.36 8.51 -16.43
CA VAL A 11 3.31 7.41 -16.63
C VAL A 11 4.61 7.66 -15.86
N LEU A 12 5.15 8.88 -15.90
CA LEU A 12 6.36 9.23 -15.15
C LEU A 12 6.15 9.08 -13.63
N LEU A 13 5.04 9.61 -13.10
CA LEU A 13 4.69 9.52 -11.69
C LEU A 13 4.51 8.06 -11.27
N PHE A 14 3.92 7.24 -12.12
CA PHE A 14 3.79 5.80 -11.88
C PHE A 14 5.16 5.12 -11.75
N PHE A 15 6.09 5.38 -12.68
CA PHE A 15 7.45 4.82 -12.60
C PHE A 15 8.22 5.28 -11.35
N VAL A 16 8.08 6.55 -10.97
CA VAL A 16 8.69 7.07 -9.74
C VAL A 16 8.12 6.36 -8.52
N MET A 17 6.79 6.20 -8.46
CA MET A 17 6.10 5.54 -7.36
C MET A 17 6.47 4.06 -7.23
N THR A 18 6.49 3.31 -8.33
CA THR A 18 6.84 1.88 -8.32
C THR A 18 8.31 1.66 -7.95
N SER A 19 9.22 2.50 -8.46
CA SER A 19 10.65 2.44 -8.11
C SER A 19 10.87 2.76 -6.64
N ALA A 20 10.20 3.79 -6.10
CA ALA A 20 10.27 4.14 -4.69
C ALA A 20 9.78 2.99 -3.79
N TRP A 21 8.70 2.31 -4.18
CA TRP A 21 8.20 1.13 -3.47
C TRP A 21 9.13 -0.07 -3.58
N ALA A 22 9.71 -0.35 -4.75
CA ALA A 22 10.65 -1.44 -4.92
C ALA A 22 11.90 -1.28 -4.02
N LEU A 23 12.46 -0.06 -3.96
CA LEU A 23 13.59 0.26 -3.08
C LEU A 23 13.22 0.22 -1.60
N ASN A 24 11.95 0.40 -1.26
CA ASN A 24 11.50 0.43 0.13
C ASN A 24 11.72 -0.89 0.87
N TYR A 25 11.63 -2.04 0.19
CA TYR A 25 11.84 -3.35 0.80
C TYR A 25 13.29 -3.56 1.28
N PRO A 26 14.33 -3.41 0.43
CA PRO A 26 15.72 -3.48 0.87
C PRO A 26 16.08 -2.46 1.96
N PHE A 27 15.61 -1.21 1.83
CA PHE A 27 15.88 -0.19 2.85
C PHE A 27 15.24 -0.53 4.19
N LEU A 28 14.01 -1.05 4.18
CA LEU A 28 13.35 -1.52 5.39
C LEU A 28 14.15 -2.69 6.00
N LYS A 29 14.53 -3.69 5.20
CA LYS A 29 15.35 -4.81 5.67
C LYS A 29 16.64 -4.35 6.33
N PHE A 30 17.32 -3.36 5.75
CA PHE A 30 18.51 -2.74 6.32
C PHE A 30 18.21 -2.03 7.66
N ALA A 31 17.14 -1.24 7.73
CA ALA A 31 16.73 -0.57 8.97
C ALA A 31 16.41 -1.57 10.11
N LEU A 32 15.81 -2.72 9.76
CA LEU A 32 15.45 -3.79 10.71
C LEU A 32 16.66 -4.52 11.30
N ILE A 33 17.87 -4.32 10.77
CA ILE A 33 19.12 -4.79 11.39
C ILE A 33 19.39 -4.05 12.70
N TYR A 34 19.10 -2.75 12.73
CA TYR A 34 19.43 -1.87 13.85
C TYR A 34 18.25 -1.69 14.81
N GLU A 35 17.03 -1.66 14.28
CA GLU A 35 15.83 -1.32 15.06
C GLU A 35 14.80 -2.45 15.11
N PRO A 36 14.04 -2.59 16.21
CA PRO A 36 12.89 -3.48 16.26
C PRO A 36 11.82 -3.11 15.22
N PRO A 37 11.06 -4.09 14.66
CA PRO A 37 10.07 -3.85 13.61
C PRO A 37 9.05 -2.76 13.95
N LEU A 38 8.46 -2.82 15.13
CA LEU A 38 7.41 -1.88 15.53
C LEU A 38 7.95 -0.48 15.80
N VAL A 39 9.22 -0.36 16.19
CA VAL A 39 9.89 0.93 16.38
C VAL A 39 10.19 1.57 15.02
N ALA A 40 10.71 0.79 14.07
CA ALA A 40 10.90 1.24 12.69
C ALA A 40 9.56 1.66 12.04
N LEU A 41 8.48 0.91 12.30
CA LEU A 41 7.14 1.26 11.84
C LEU A 41 6.64 2.57 12.48
N LEU A 42 6.85 2.75 13.78
CA LEU A 42 6.49 3.99 14.48
C LEU A 42 7.16 5.20 13.84
N PHE A 43 8.49 5.14 13.61
CA PHE A 43 9.20 6.22 12.93
C PHE A 43 8.67 6.46 11.52
N ARG A 44 8.42 5.40 10.75
CA ARG A 44 7.82 5.52 9.41
C ARG A 44 6.48 6.26 9.43
N ILE A 45 5.59 5.92 10.37
CA ILE A 45 4.28 6.56 10.51
C ILE A 45 4.44 8.00 10.96
N LEU A 46 5.32 8.28 11.93
CA LEU A 46 5.58 9.64 12.41
C LEU A 46 6.13 10.54 11.31
N PHE A 47 7.15 10.11 10.58
CA PHE A 47 7.69 10.87 9.45
C PHE A 47 6.65 11.02 8.34
N GLY A 48 5.94 9.94 7.98
CA GLY A 48 4.87 10.00 6.99
C GLY A 48 3.77 11.01 7.37
N ALA A 49 3.38 11.04 8.64
CA ALA A 49 2.44 12.02 9.17
C ALA A 49 2.99 13.44 9.05
N ILE A 50 4.22 13.71 9.53
CA ILE A 50 4.84 15.04 9.49
C ILE A 50 4.98 15.55 8.05
N PHE A 51 5.55 14.74 7.15
CA PHE A 51 5.78 15.13 5.76
C PHE A 51 4.50 15.21 4.93
N SER A 52 3.40 14.58 5.36
CA SER A 52 2.11 14.69 4.68
C SER A 52 1.32 15.94 5.07
N ILE A 53 1.63 16.61 6.19
CA ILE A 53 0.91 17.81 6.66
C ILE A 53 0.79 18.90 5.57
N PRO A 54 1.86 19.30 4.84
CA PRO A 54 1.76 20.34 3.81
C PRO A 54 0.81 19.99 2.66
N PHE A 55 0.64 18.68 2.40
CA PHE A 55 -0.19 18.16 1.31
C PHE A 55 -1.59 17.73 1.80
N SER A 56 -1.83 17.79 3.11
CA SER A 56 -3.03 17.22 3.73
C SER A 56 -4.27 18.07 3.59
N TYR A 57 -4.17 19.37 3.26
CA TYR A 57 -5.30 20.31 3.31
C TYR A 57 -6.49 19.88 2.43
N SER A 58 -6.22 19.44 1.19
CA SER A 58 -7.26 18.94 0.27
C SER A 58 -7.83 17.59 0.74
N THR A 59 -6.97 16.70 1.25
CA THR A 59 -7.33 15.36 1.70
C THR A 59 -8.15 15.39 2.99
N LEU A 60 -7.81 16.27 3.95
CA LEU A 60 -8.53 16.45 5.21
C LEU A 60 -9.97 16.92 4.99
N ARG A 61 -10.19 17.75 3.96
CA ARG A 61 -11.54 18.19 3.56
C ARG A 61 -12.39 17.02 3.04
N LEU A 62 -11.78 16.08 2.32
CA LEU A 62 -12.40 14.83 1.87
C LEU A 62 -12.70 13.89 3.05
N LEU A 63 -11.75 13.74 3.96
CA LEU A 63 -11.84 12.86 5.14
C LEU A 63 -12.93 13.30 6.12
N ARG A 64 -13.26 14.60 6.18
CA ARG A 64 -14.32 15.15 7.05
C ARG A 64 -15.68 14.48 6.83
N ASN A 65 -15.97 14.02 5.61
CA ASN A 65 -17.24 13.39 5.26
C ASN A 65 -17.29 11.88 5.50
N ILE A 66 -16.14 11.24 5.75
CA ILE A 66 -16.02 9.77 5.84
C ILE A 66 -16.36 9.27 7.27
N GLY A 67 -16.18 10.13 8.28
CA GLY A 67 -16.50 9.85 9.68
C GLY A 67 -15.38 9.08 10.41
N ILE A 68 -15.18 9.39 11.69
CA ILE A 68 -14.03 8.91 12.49
C ILE A 68 -13.97 7.38 12.59
N ILE A 69 -15.12 6.70 12.67
CA ILE A 69 -15.18 5.23 12.80
C ILE A 69 -14.62 4.55 11.55
N LYS A 70 -14.98 5.02 10.35
CA LYS A 70 -14.46 4.45 9.10
C LYS A 70 -12.96 4.69 8.95
N LEU A 71 -12.48 5.89 9.34
CA LEU A 71 -11.05 6.20 9.37
C LEU A 71 -10.28 5.30 10.33
N PHE A 72 -10.86 5.04 11.51
CA PHE A 72 -10.28 4.12 12.48
C PHE A 72 -10.18 2.71 11.92
N ILE A 73 -11.25 2.18 11.32
CA ILE A 73 -11.25 0.85 10.69
C ILE A 73 -10.20 0.77 9.59
N MET A 74 -10.14 1.75 8.68
CA MET A 74 -9.14 1.78 7.60
C MET A 74 -7.70 1.80 8.15
N SER A 75 -7.45 2.65 9.16
CA SER A 75 -6.13 2.77 9.78
C SER A 75 -5.75 1.49 10.53
N LEU A 76 -6.71 0.86 11.22
CA LEU A 76 -6.50 -0.39 11.95
C LEU A 76 -6.09 -1.52 11.01
N PHE A 77 -6.82 -1.74 9.91
CA PHE A 77 -6.52 -2.82 8.99
C PHE A 77 -5.24 -2.56 8.17
N ASN A 78 -5.03 -1.32 7.71
CA ASN A 78 -3.91 -1.02 6.82
C ASN A 78 -2.61 -0.69 7.56
N ILE A 79 -2.66 0.26 8.50
CA ILE A 79 -1.47 0.77 9.17
C ILE A 79 -1.12 -0.13 10.37
N SER A 80 -2.10 -0.49 11.21
CA SER A 80 -1.80 -1.27 12.40
C SER A 80 -1.56 -2.74 12.07
N ILE A 81 -2.52 -3.41 11.45
CA ILE A 81 -2.44 -4.86 11.22
C ILE A 81 -1.50 -5.18 10.07
N PHE A 82 -1.79 -4.69 8.86
CA PHE A 82 -1.02 -5.05 7.67
C PHE A 82 0.45 -4.61 7.77
N MET A 83 0.75 -3.34 8.11
CA MET A 83 2.16 -2.93 8.21
C MET A 83 2.92 -3.62 9.33
N SER A 84 2.30 -3.89 10.50
CA SER A 84 2.99 -4.62 11.57
C SER A 84 3.34 -6.03 11.14
N LEU A 85 2.39 -6.75 10.53
CA LEU A 85 2.63 -8.10 10.01
C LEU A 85 3.70 -8.09 8.92
N TRP A 86 3.65 -7.11 8.01
CA TRP A 86 4.67 -6.98 6.98
C TRP A 86 6.06 -6.68 7.56
N PHE A 87 6.19 -5.74 8.50
CA PHE A 87 7.49 -5.42 9.12
C PHE A 87 8.06 -6.60 9.91
N ILE A 88 7.21 -7.37 10.59
CA ILE A 88 7.62 -8.60 11.29
C ILE A 88 8.08 -9.65 10.27
N GLY A 89 7.29 -9.89 9.21
CA GLY A 89 7.64 -10.83 8.14
C GLY A 89 8.91 -10.43 7.39
N GLU A 90 9.10 -9.13 7.13
CA GLU A 90 10.32 -8.60 6.51
C GLU A 90 11.55 -8.82 7.39
N ARG A 91 11.41 -8.84 8.72
CA ARG A 91 12.52 -9.16 9.62
C ARG A 91 12.92 -10.62 9.49
N THR A 92 11.97 -11.54 9.40
CA THR A 92 12.21 -12.99 9.36
C THR A 92 12.59 -13.51 7.97
N GLU A 93 11.97 -12.98 6.93
CA GLU A 93 12.12 -13.44 5.54
C GLU A 93 12.97 -12.50 4.69
N THR A 94 13.34 -12.95 3.48
CA THR A 94 14.02 -12.07 2.51
C THR A 94 13.04 -11.08 1.89
N SER A 95 13.55 -9.91 1.47
CA SER A 95 12.74 -8.89 0.79
C SER A 95 12.03 -9.39 -0.46
N SER A 96 12.65 -10.33 -1.19
CA SER A 96 12.05 -10.96 -2.36
C SER A 96 10.81 -11.79 -2.00
N ILE A 97 10.89 -12.60 -0.93
CA ILE A 97 9.75 -13.42 -0.48
C ILE A 97 8.61 -12.51 0.01
N SER A 98 8.93 -11.53 0.85
CA SER A 98 7.95 -10.54 1.32
C SER A 98 7.27 -9.78 0.18
N SER A 99 8.02 -9.36 -0.85
CA SER A 99 7.42 -8.67 -1.99
C SER A 99 6.46 -9.57 -2.75
N ILE A 100 6.83 -10.84 -3.01
CA ILE A 100 5.95 -11.81 -3.67
C ILE A 100 4.67 -12.01 -2.85
N LEU A 101 4.79 -12.17 -1.53
CA LEU A 101 3.65 -12.33 -0.64
C LEU A 101 2.72 -11.11 -0.68
N VAL A 102 3.26 -9.89 -0.61
CA VAL A 102 2.44 -8.67 -0.70
C VAL A 102 1.79 -8.54 -2.09
N TYR A 103 2.48 -8.92 -3.17
CA TYR A 103 1.91 -8.89 -4.52
C TYR A 103 0.88 -9.99 -4.79
N THR A 104 0.64 -10.91 -3.84
CA THR A 104 -0.56 -11.78 -3.89
C THR A 104 -1.84 -11.03 -3.47
N TYR A 105 -1.71 -9.87 -2.81
CA TYR A 105 -2.83 -9.06 -2.33
C TYR A 105 -3.89 -8.74 -3.41
N PRO A 106 -3.55 -8.38 -4.67
CA PRO A 106 -4.56 -8.13 -5.70
C PRO A 106 -5.46 -9.33 -5.98
N ILE A 107 -4.92 -10.56 -5.90
CA ILE A 107 -5.72 -11.80 -6.08
C ILE A 107 -6.74 -11.89 -4.95
N VAL A 108 -6.27 -11.76 -3.70
CA VAL A 108 -7.12 -11.80 -2.50
C VAL A 108 -8.15 -10.68 -2.53
N SER A 109 -7.75 -9.47 -2.93
CA SER A 109 -8.62 -8.30 -3.04
C SER A 109 -9.73 -8.52 -4.07
N VAL A 110 -9.42 -9.05 -5.26
CA VAL A 110 -10.43 -9.34 -6.28
C VAL A 110 -11.39 -10.42 -5.82
N PHE A 111 -10.87 -11.48 -5.18
CA PHE A 111 -11.70 -12.53 -4.60
C PHE A 111 -12.66 -11.99 -3.53
N LEU A 112 -12.16 -11.16 -2.60
CA LEU A 112 -12.96 -10.53 -1.57
C LEU A 112 -13.97 -9.52 -2.15
N SER A 113 -13.61 -8.77 -3.19
CA SER A 113 -14.55 -7.86 -3.87
C SER A 113 -15.67 -8.63 -4.56
N TRP A 114 -15.37 -9.75 -5.20
CA TRP A 114 -16.40 -10.63 -5.76
C TRP A 114 -17.32 -11.18 -4.66
N LEU A 115 -16.75 -11.64 -3.53
CA LEU A 115 -17.50 -12.26 -2.44
C LEU A 115 -18.36 -11.25 -1.65
N MET A 116 -17.79 -10.12 -1.24
CA MET A 116 -18.41 -9.16 -0.32
C MET A 116 -19.20 -8.06 -1.06
N LEU A 117 -18.65 -7.53 -2.16
CA LEU A 117 -19.24 -6.43 -2.92
C LEU A 117 -20.14 -6.94 -4.06
N ARG A 118 -20.17 -8.27 -4.30
CA ARG A 118 -20.91 -8.93 -5.39
C ARG A 118 -20.59 -8.34 -6.77
N GLU A 119 -19.36 -7.87 -6.96
CA GLU A 119 -18.90 -7.35 -8.24
C GLU A 119 -18.83 -8.47 -9.28
N LYS A 120 -19.30 -8.21 -10.50
CA LYS A 120 -19.14 -9.16 -11.61
C LYS A 120 -17.67 -9.24 -12.02
N LEU A 121 -17.10 -10.45 -11.95
CA LEU A 121 -15.76 -10.73 -12.45
C LEU A 121 -15.80 -10.75 -13.99
N ASN A 122 -15.17 -9.77 -14.62
CA ASN A 122 -14.97 -9.75 -16.07
C ASN A 122 -13.78 -10.65 -16.42
N LEU A 123 -13.86 -11.41 -17.53
CA LEU A 123 -12.79 -12.28 -18.02
C LEU A 123 -11.45 -11.54 -18.15
N TRP A 124 -11.50 -10.27 -18.59
CA TRP A 124 -10.30 -9.41 -18.70
C TRP A 124 -9.64 -9.11 -17.35
N LYS A 125 -10.43 -8.98 -16.26
CA LYS A 125 -9.87 -8.82 -14.90
C LYS A 125 -9.13 -10.09 -14.49
N ILE A 126 -9.71 -11.26 -14.77
CA ILE A 126 -9.10 -12.57 -14.44
C ILE A 126 -7.78 -12.75 -15.20
N ILE A 127 -7.77 -12.50 -16.52
CA ILE A 127 -6.56 -12.59 -17.34
C ILE A 127 -5.47 -11.63 -16.85
N GLY A 128 -5.83 -10.38 -16.55
CA GLY A 128 -4.89 -9.38 -16.04
C GLY A 128 -4.26 -9.79 -14.71
N ILE A 129 -5.02 -10.45 -13.82
CA ILE A 129 -4.51 -10.98 -12.56
C ILE A 129 -3.50 -12.10 -12.79
N PHE A 130 -3.81 -13.07 -13.66
CA PHE A 130 -2.88 -14.17 -13.95
C PHE A 130 -1.60 -13.67 -14.60
N ILE A 131 -1.70 -12.75 -15.57
CA ILE A 131 -0.52 -12.14 -16.21
C ILE A 131 0.30 -11.37 -15.17
N GLY A 132 -0.36 -10.53 -14.36
CA GLY A 132 0.31 -9.73 -13.33
C GLY A 132 0.94 -10.55 -12.21
N PHE A 133 0.41 -11.74 -11.92
CA PHE A 133 0.99 -12.68 -10.93
C PHE A 133 2.11 -13.54 -11.51
N SER A 134 2.11 -13.79 -12.83
CA SER A 134 3.13 -14.61 -13.50
C SER A 134 4.47 -13.90 -13.74
N GLY A 135 4.51 -12.58 -13.61
CA GLY A 135 5.73 -11.77 -13.68
C GLY A 135 6.26 -11.44 -12.30
#